data_AF-A0A2S7JZP5-F1
#
_entry.id   AF-A0A2S7JZP5-F1
#
_cell.length_a   1.000
_cell.length_b   1.000
_cell.length_c   1.000
_cell.angle_alpha   90.00
_cell.angle_beta   90.00
_cell.angle_gamma   90.00
#
_symmetry.space_group_name_H-M   'P 1'
#
loop_
_entity.id
_entity.type
_entity.pdbx_description
1 polymer ?
#
loop_
_entity_poly.entity_id
_entity_poly.type
_entity_poly.pdbx_seq_one_letter_code
_entity_poly.pdbx_strand_id
1 'polypeptide(L)'
;MILLKRNKKERASMLRIRFLLDIAFPALVMCLTGILVWGATASDTGYRALSQLQDEAEVKTAELDALRARRLELEQRADLLNPKSLDPDILDERIRAVLGYSREGDVVIPRRELDRLLSEEKR
;
A
#
# COMPACT_ATOMS: atom_id res chain seq x y z
N MET A 1 6.94 46.44 72.35
CA MET A 1 7.56 45.46 71.43
C MET A 1 6.44 44.65 70.77
N ILE A 2 5.63 45.34 69.95
CA ILE A 2 5.50 45.10 68.49
C ILE A 2 5.37 43.60 68.19
N LEU A 3 4.14 43.08 68.03
CA LEU A 3 3.82 41.98 67.08
C LEU A 3 2.38 41.41 67.11
N LEU A 4 1.33 42.14 67.51
CA LEU A 4 -0.03 41.55 67.44
C LEU A 4 -1.14 42.46 66.90
N LYS A 5 -0.80 43.32 65.93
CA LYS A 5 -1.81 43.99 65.10
C LYS A 5 -1.72 43.52 63.64
N ARG A 6 -1.68 42.19 63.42
CA ARG A 6 -1.84 41.62 62.07
C ARG A 6 -3.32 41.60 61.67
N ASN A 7 -3.78 42.82 61.38
CA ASN A 7 -4.75 43.24 60.37
C ASN A 7 -5.91 42.27 60.04
N LYS A 8 -7.07 42.50 60.66
CA LYS A 8 -8.38 41.89 60.33
C LYS A 8 -8.72 42.00 58.83
N LYS A 9 -8.21 43.04 58.16
CA LYS A 9 -8.40 43.30 56.71
C LYS A 9 -7.70 42.25 55.84
N GLU A 10 -6.54 41.76 56.25
CA GLU A 10 -5.79 40.73 55.51
C GLU A 10 -6.40 39.33 55.67
N ARG A 11 -6.94 39.01 56.85
CA ARG A 11 -7.68 37.75 57.01
C ARG A 11 -8.96 37.75 56.19
N ALA A 12 -9.67 38.88 56.10
CA ALA A 12 -10.86 39.01 55.28
C ALA A 12 -10.56 38.95 53.77
N SER A 13 -9.44 39.53 53.31
CA SER A 13 -9.02 39.40 51.91
C SER A 13 -8.58 37.98 51.57
N MET A 14 -7.82 37.31 52.45
CA MET A 14 -7.44 35.91 52.26
C MET A 14 -8.66 34.97 52.24
N LEU A 15 -9.68 35.23 53.08
CA LEU A 15 -10.91 34.45 53.07
C LEU A 15 -11.68 34.66 51.76
N ARG A 16 -11.82 35.91 51.30
CA ARG A 16 -12.47 36.26 50.03
C ARG A 16 -11.73 35.69 48.82
N ILE A 17 -10.40 35.75 48.80
CA ILE A 17 -9.55 35.18 47.74
C ILE A 17 -9.70 33.66 47.72
N ARG A 18 -9.73 33.01 48.89
CA ARG A 18 -9.92 31.56 48.96
C ARG A 18 -11.30 31.13 48.44
N PHE A 19 -12.36 31.82 48.84
CA PHE A 19 -13.70 31.60 48.27
C PHE A 19 -13.79 31.89 46.77
N LEU A 20 -13.08 32.93 46.29
CA LEU A 20 -13.04 33.25 44.87
C LEU A 20 -12.29 32.16 44.08
N LEU A 21 -11.18 31.64 44.61
CA LEU A 21 -10.45 30.51 44.03
C LEU A 21 -11.27 29.22 44.05
N ASP A 22 -12.00 28.94 45.14
CA ASP A 22 -12.82 27.73 45.29
C ASP A 22 -13.99 27.69 44.28
N ILE A 23 -14.46 28.83 43.79
CA ILE A 23 -15.54 28.93 42.78
C ILE A 23 -14.98 29.16 41.37
N ALA A 24 -13.99 30.03 41.23
CA ALA A 24 -13.40 30.36 39.93
C ALA A 24 -12.64 29.17 39.34
N PHE A 25 -11.99 28.36 40.18
CA PHE A 25 -11.28 27.16 39.72
C PHE A 25 -12.21 26.11 39.10
N PRO A 26 -13.28 25.62 39.75
CA PRO A 26 -14.20 24.68 39.13
C PRO A 26 -14.96 25.29 37.95
N ALA A 27 -15.29 26.58 37.99
CA ALA A 27 -15.91 27.25 36.84
C ALA A 27 -14.99 27.31 35.62
N LEU A 28 -13.70 27.59 35.82
CA LEU A 28 -12.68 27.55 34.76
C LEU A 28 -12.56 26.14 34.19
N VAL A 29 -12.46 25.12 35.05
CA VAL A 29 -12.39 23.72 34.63
C VAL A 29 -13.62 23.32 33.82
N MET A 30 -14.83 23.71 34.26
CA MET A 30 -16.08 23.45 33.54
C MET A 30 -16.16 24.15 32.19
N CYS A 31 -15.63 25.37 32.09
CA CYS A 31 -15.53 26.09 30.82
C CYS A 31 -14.54 25.40 29.87
N LEU A 32 -13.38 24.98 30.39
CA LEU A 32 -12.34 24.30 29.62
C LEU A 32 -12.83 22.94 29.11
N THR A 33 -13.55 22.17 29.93
CA THR A 33 -14.17 20.91 29.49
C THR A 33 -15.25 21.15 28.45
N GLY A 34 -16.06 22.20 28.57
CA GLY A 34 -17.04 22.58 27.54
C GLY A 34 -16.39 22.89 26.19
N ILE A 35 -15.29 23.66 26.20
CA ILE A 35 -14.51 23.97 24.99
C ILE A 35 -13.89 22.70 24.40
N LEU A 36 -13.39 21.79 25.23
CA LEU A 36 -12.84 20.51 24.77
C LEU A 36 -13.92 19.57 24.23
N VAL A 37 -15.12 19.54 24.82
CA VAL A 37 -16.25 18.74 24.32
C VAL A 37 -16.76 19.30 23.00
N TRP A 38 -16.94 20.62 22.90
CA TRP A 38 -17.30 21.29 21.65
C TRP A 38 -16.21 21.07 20.58
N GLY A 39 -14.96 21.27 20.97
CA GLY A 39 -13.79 21.01 20.15
C GLY A 39 -13.71 19.56 19.70
N ALA A 40 -14.06 18.57 20.53
CA ALA A 40 -14.09 17.17 20.15
C ALA A 40 -15.19 16.86 19.13
N THR A 41 -16.35 17.55 19.21
CA THR A 41 -17.41 17.42 18.20
C THR A 41 -17.07 18.13 16.88
N ALA A 42 -16.25 19.19 16.93
CA ALA A 42 -15.83 19.97 15.76
C ALA A 42 -14.44 19.58 15.22
N SER A 43 -13.69 18.73 15.93
CA SER A 43 -12.36 18.24 15.54
C SER A 43 -12.55 17.18 14.47
N ASP A 44 -12.74 17.66 13.25
CA ASP A 44 -12.83 16.86 12.03
C ASP A 44 -11.52 16.12 11.68
N THR A 45 -10.52 16.19 12.57
CA THR A 45 -9.16 15.67 12.40
C THR A 45 -9.06 14.14 12.50
N GLY A 46 -10.10 13.44 12.94
CA GLY A 46 -10.09 11.98 13.11
C GLY A 46 -11.08 11.22 12.24
N TYR A 47 -12.32 11.71 12.10
CA TYR A 47 -13.40 10.93 11.46
C TYR A 47 -13.40 11.04 9.93
N ARG A 48 -13.12 12.21 9.36
CA ARG A 48 -13.15 12.40 7.90
C ARG A 48 -11.82 12.08 7.22
N ALA A 49 -10.70 12.34 7.90
CA ALA A 49 -9.37 11.93 7.43
C ALA A 49 -9.22 10.39 7.39
N LEU A 50 -9.79 9.65 8.35
CA LEU A 50 -9.77 8.19 8.32
C LEU A 50 -10.65 7.63 7.21
N SER A 51 -11.81 8.23 6.91
CA SER A 51 -12.66 7.77 5.80
C SER A 51 -11.97 7.94 4.44
N GLN A 52 -11.33 9.10 4.19
CA GLN A 52 -10.63 9.33 2.93
C GLN A 52 -9.35 8.50 2.81
N LEU A 53 -8.64 8.26 3.92
CA LEU A 53 -7.49 7.36 3.95
C LEU A 53 -7.87 5.88 3.83
N GLN A 54 -9.05 5.47 4.32
CA GLN A 54 -9.57 4.11 4.15
C GLN A 54 -10.00 3.88 2.70
N ASP A 55 -10.71 4.83 2.10
CA ASP A 55 -11.12 4.74 0.69
C ASP A 55 -9.87 4.71 -0.23
N GLU A 56 -8.86 5.52 0.06
CA GLU A 56 -7.62 5.54 -0.71
C GLU A 56 -6.74 4.31 -0.45
N ALA A 57 -6.81 3.70 0.75
CA ALA A 57 -6.17 2.43 1.06
C ALA A 57 -6.86 1.25 0.37
N GLU A 58 -8.19 1.27 0.24
CA GLU A 58 -8.96 0.22 -0.44
C GLU A 58 -8.69 0.24 -1.96
N VAL A 59 -8.57 1.43 -2.56
CA VAL A 59 -8.16 1.56 -3.97
C VAL A 59 -6.71 1.10 -4.18
N LYS A 60 -5.77 1.49 -3.31
CA LYS A 60 -4.36 1.09 -3.44
C LYS A 60 -4.15 -0.40 -3.18
N THR A 61 -4.93 -1.02 -2.31
CA THR A 61 -4.86 -2.49 -2.08
C THR A 61 -5.38 -3.27 -3.28
N ALA A 62 -6.47 -2.81 -3.91
CA ALA A 62 -6.96 -3.40 -5.16
C ALA A 62 -5.93 -3.30 -6.31
N GLU A 63 -5.24 -2.17 -6.43
CA GLU A 63 -4.15 -2.00 -7.41
C GLU A 63 -2.97 -2.93 -7.12
N LEU A 64 -2.58 -3.06 -5.85
CA LEU A 64 -1.50 -3.96 -5.43
C LEU A 64 -1.82 -5.43 -5.71
N ASP A 65 -3.05 -5.87 -5.46
CA ASP A 65 -3.45 -7.25 -5.69
C ASP A 65 -3.57 -7.56 -7.19
N ALA A 66 -4.05 -6.61 -7.99
CA ALA A 66 -4.02 -6.74 -9.46
C ALA A 66 -2.59 -6.82 -10.00
N LEU A 67 -1.66 -6.01 -9.48
CA LEU A 67 -0.25 -6.06 -9.87
C LEU A 67 0.43 -7.36 -9.41
N ARG A 68 0.11 -7.86 -8.22
CA ARG A 68 0.63 -9.15 -7.73
C ARG A 68 0.15 -10.31 -8.57
N ALA A 69 -1.13 -10.33 -8.96
CA ALA A 69 -1.67 -11.35 -9.85
C ALA A 69 -0.93 -11.35 -11.21
N ARG A 70 -0.70 -10.16 -11.78
CA ARG A 70 0.09 -10.03 -13.02
C ARG A 70 1.54 -10.46 -12.84
N ARG A 71 2.17 -10.14 -11.71
CA ARG A 71 3.54 -10.62 -11.40
C ARG A 71 3.58 -12.13 -11.31
N LEU A 72 2.64 -12.76 -10.63
CA LEU A 72 2.58 -14.22 -10.50
C LEU A 72 2.41 -14.90 -11.87
N GLU A 73 1.53 -14.36 -12.72
CA GLU A 73 1.33 -14.88 -14.08
C GLU A 73 2.60 -14.73 -14.94
N LEU A 74 3.30 -13.60 -14.82
CA LEU A 74 4.55 -13.35 -15.52
C LEU A 74 5.71 -14.18 -14.97
N GLU A 75 5.77 -14.41 -13.66
CA GLU A 75 6.75 -15.28 -13.01
C GLU A 75 6.54 -16.74 -13.44
N GLN A 76 5.29 -17.22 -13.46
CA GLN A 76 4.97 -18.54 -13.99
C GLN A 76 5.36 -18.68 -15.47
N ARG A 77 5.08 -17.67 -16.30
CA ARG A 77 5.50 -17.66 -17.70
C ARG A 77 7.02 -17.58 -17.84
N ALA A 78 7.69 -16.79 -17.02
CA ALA A 78 9.14 -16.65 -17.03
C ALA A 78 9.81 -17.95 -16.58
N ASP A 79 9.26 -18.67 -15.60
CA ASP A 79 9.73 -19.99 -15.18
C ASP A 79 9.54 -21.05 -16.27
N LEU A 80 8.42 -20.99 -17.00
CA LEU A 80 8.20 -21.84 -18.17
C LEU A 80 9.16 -21.52 -19.34
N LEU A 81 9.66 -20.29 -19.44
CA LEU A 81 10.64 -19.86 -20.45
C LEU A 81 12.08 -19.84 -19.91
N ASN A 82 12.30 -20.22 -18.65
CA ASN A 82 13.60 -20.06 -18.00
C ASN A 82 14.61 -21.07 -18.59
N PRO A 83 15.76 -20.61 -19.10
CA PRO A 83 16.80 -21.48 -19.69
C PRO A 83 17.43 -22.49 -18.71
N LYS A 84 17.12 -22.44 -17.41
CA LYS A 84 17.48 -23.52 -16.46
C LYS A 84 16.56 -24.75 -16.53
N SER A 85 15.35 -24.61 -17.07
CA SER A 85 14.42 -25.72 -17.35
C SER A 85 14.30 -26.01 -18.86
N LEU A 86 14.73 -25.08 -19.71
CA LEU A 86 14.74 -25.24 -21.16
C LEU A 86 15.87 -26.19 -21.57
N ASP A 87 15.50 -27.34 -22.13
CA ASP A 87 16.44 -28.38 -22.56
C ASP A 87 17.44 -27.80 -23.59
N PRO A 88 18.76 -27.87 -23.34
CA PRO A 88 19.78 -27.39 -24.29
C PRO A 88 19.64 -28.01 -25.69
N ASP A 89 19.09 -29.22 -25.81
CA ASP A 89 18.85 -29.86 -27.11
C ASP A 89 17.76 -29.14 -27.93
N ILE A 90 16.69 -28.63 -27.28
CA ILE A 90 15.63 -27.85 -27.94
C ILE A 90 16.19 -26.52 -28.46
N LEU A 91 17.13 -25.92 -27.72
CA LEU A 91 17.77 -24.66 -28.11
C LEU A 91 18.74 -24.88 -29.28
N ASP A 92 19.53 -25.96 -29.27
CA ASP A 92 20.39 -26.37 -30.39
C ASP A 92 19.57 -26.57 -31.67
N GLU A 93 18.41 -27.24 -31.55
CA GLU A 93 17.51 -27.47 -32.68
C GLU A 93 16.93 -26.15 -33.22
N ARG A 94 16.51 -25.23 -32.33
CA ARG A 94 15.97 -23.93 -32.77
C ARG A 94 17.04 -23.06 -33.42
N ILE A 95 18.27 -23.10 -32.91
CA ILE A 95 19.42 -22.39 -33.48
C ILE A 95 19.76 -22.97 -34.86
N ARG A 96 19.82 -24.30 -35.00
CA ARG A 96 20.04 -24.98 -36.29
C ARG A 96 18.94 -24.65 -37.30
N ALA A 97 17.68 -24.72 -36.90
CA ALA A 97 16.54 -24.42 -37.77
C ALA A 97 16.56 -22.99 -38.29
N VAL A 98 16.95 -22.02 -37.46
CA VAL A 98 17.05 -20.60 -37.86
C VAL A 98 18.26 -20.34 -38.75
N LEU A 99 19.40 -20.99 -38.46
CA LEU A 99 20.63 -20.84 -39.23
C LEU A 99 20.67 -21.73 -40.49
N GLY A 100 19.67 -22.60 -40.70
CA GLY A 100 19.59 -23.50 -41.84
C GLY A 100 20.59 -24.67 -41.80
N TYR A 101 21.09 -25.04 -40.61
CA TYR A 101 21.99 -26.18 -40.43
C TYR A 101 21.19 -27.44 -40.10
N SER A 102 21.61 -28.58 -40.66
CA SER A 102 21.04 -29.92 -40.39
C SER A 102 22.09 -30.81 -39.73
N ARG A 103 21.68 -31.85 -38.99
CA ARG A 103 22.59 -32.90 -38.49
C ARG A 103 22.95 -33.89 -39.62
N GLU A 104 24.06 -34.59 -39.45
CA GLU A 104 24.43 -35.69 -40.35
C GLU A 104 23.36 -36.78 -40.31
N GLY A 105 22.70 -37.03 -41.45
CA GLY A 105 21.61 -38.00 -41.58
C GLY A 105 20.22 -37.40 -41.80
N ASP A 106 20.06 -36.08 -41.67
CA ASP A 106 18.80 -35.41 -41.98
C ASP A 106 18.57 -35.31 -43.50
N VAL A 107 17.33 -35.53 -43.92
CA VAL A 107 16.92 -35.43 -45.33
C VAL A 107 16.42 -34.01 -45.61
N VAL A 108 17.22 -33.22 -46.32
CA VAL A 108 16.83 -31.89 -46.77
C VAL A 108 16.06 -31.99 -48.08
N ILE A 109 14.76 -31.68 -48.04
CA ILE A 109 13.89 -31.67 -49.23
C ILE A 109 13.78 -30.23 -49.76
N PRO A 110 14.16 -29.96 -51.02
CA PRO A 110 13.94 -28.66 -51.63
C PRO A 110 12.45 -28.29 -51.63
N ARG A 111 12.13 -27.03 -51.31
CA ARG A 111 10.73 -26.53 -51.23
C ARG A 111 9.88 -26.93 -52.45
N ARG A 112 10.45 -26.83 -53.66
CA ARG A 112 9.78 -27.19 -54.92
C ARG A 112 9.42 -28.67 -55.04
N GLU A 113 10.25 -29.54 -54.46
CA GLU A 113 10.04 -30.99 -54.45
C GLU A 113 8.92 -31.34 -53.46
N LEU A 114 8.94 -30.72 -52.26
CA LEU A 114 7.91 -30.88 -51.24
C LEU A 114 6.53 -30.46 -51.76
N ASP A 115 6.45 -29.32 -52.43
CA ASP A 115 5.20 -28.81 -53.01
C ASP A 115 4.63 -29.77 -54.08
N ARG A 116 5.50 -30.46 -54.83
CA ARG A 116 5.07 -31.53 -55.77
C ARG A 116 4.52 -32.74 -55.04
N LEU A 117 5.22 -33.25 -54.02
CA LEU A 117 4.78 -34.45 -53.27
C LEU A 117 3.44 -34.22 -52.57
N LEU A 118 3.24 -33.05 -51.96
CA LEU A 118 1.96 -32.69 -51.33
C LEU A 118 0.82 -32.54 -52.34
N SER A 119 1.12 -32.19 -53.60
CA SER A 119 0.13 -32.08 -54.67
C SER A 119 -0.26 -33.43 -55.28
N GLU A 120 0.67 -34.40 -55.27
CA GLU A 120 0.45 -35.78 -55.72
C GLU A 120 -0.39 -36.57 -54.71
N GLU A 121 -0.17 -36.37 -53.40
CA GLU A 121 -0.94 -37.03 -52.33
C GLU A 121 -2.38 -36.51 -52.22
N LYS A 122 -2.64 -35.27 -52.64
CA LYS A 122 -3.97 -34.66 -52.61
C LYS A 122 -4.88 -35.06 -53.79
N ARG A 123 -4.44 -35.99 -54.63
CA ARG A 123 -5.20 -36.54 -55.77
C ARG A 123 -5.78 -37.91 -55.44
#